data_AF-A0A2V8CHH9-F1
#
_entry.id   AF-A0A2V8CHH9-F1
#
_cell.length_a   1.000
_cell.length_b   1.000
_cell.length_c   1.000
_cell.angle_alpha   90.00
_cell.angle_beta   90.00
_cell.angle_gamma   90.00
#
_symmetry.space_group_name_H-M   'P 1'
#
loop_
_entity.id
_entity.type
_entity.pdbx_description
1 polymer ?
#
loop_
_entity_poly.entity_id
_entity_poly.type
_entity_poly.pdbx_seq_one_letter_code
_entity_poly.pdbx_strand_id
1 'polypeptide(L)'
;MRDWDNTVNRMARTDELRVRQQRADTLVLGRSIERLAQYYRGVRVWGGDVSRQLDGPSAVSVFGTVYQGLGFDVTPTLDRDVATTRLQNVGGSLLTPSTEPELVILPDDGGAFRLAWMATVHTRTDVVRFFIDAHTGDVVRRYSMLQRQSPNSTVIHGIGVLGDDKKVSVTPFAGVFIAVDSLRPPAIKTYDLKGDVDRAIAIIFENSTSLSPADIASSSSTTATWFDAPVVDAHTYAGYTYDYYYKRFGRRGLDNANRSLLNIVHSVKRSDIFDASDAVFSTFYANAFYCGQCAGGVMVFGEGLPGGVYLSNGERFDYFAGALDVVAHELTHGVTNYSSQLEYVNESGALNEAFSDMMGTSVEFFFQKPGNGPLKADYVIGEDVDTCCALRFGAHDGGRSMADPALYGQPDHYSKLVVLPP
;
A
#
# COMPACT_ATOMS: atom_id res chain seq x y z
N MET A 1 19.97 25.02 -15.45
CA MET A 1 21.19 24.21 -15.72
C MET A 1 22.47 24.97 -15.35
N ARG A 2 22.73 26.15 -15.93
CA ARG A 2 23.91 26.97 -15.57
C ARG A 2 24.03 27.30 -14.08
N ASP A 3 22.91 27.62 -13.42
CA ASP A 3 22.91 27.94 -11.98
C ASP A 3 23.28 26.75 -11.09
N TRP A 4 22.85 25.54 -11.50
CA TRP A 4 23.21 24.30 -10.80
C TRP A 4 24.68 23.95 -11.01
N ASP A 5 25.20 24.09 -12.23
CA ASP A 5 26.63 23.86 -12.49
C ASP A 5 27.51 24.85 -11.71
N ASN A 6 27.11 26.13 -11.67
CA ASN A 6 27.76 27.15 -10.84
C ASN A 6 27.71 26.80 -9.35
N THR A 7 26.59 26.29 -8.86
CA THR A 7 26.43 25.85 -7.47
C THR A 7 27.34 24.67 -7.15
N VAL A 8 27.36 23.65 -8.00
CA VAL A 8 28.23 22.48 -7.84
C VAL A 8 29.70 22.90 -7.87
N ASN A 9 30.11 23.75 -8.82
CA ASN A 9 31.48 24.26 -8.90
C ASN A 9 31.85 25.13 -7.69
N ARG A 10 30.92 25.92 -7.17
CA ARG A 10 31.15 26.70 -5.93
C ARG A 10 31.35 25.77 -4.74
N MET A 11 30.45 24.82 -4.52
CA MET A 11 30.52 23.87 -3.41
C MET A 11 31.73 22.94 -3.50
N ALA A 12 32.14 22.57 -4.72
CA ALA A 12 33.35 21.81 -4.94
C ALA A 12 34.61 22.60 -4.55
N ARG A 13 34.62 23.91 -4.81
CA ARG A 13 35.72 24.80 -4.38
C ARG A 13 35.75 25.04 -2.87
N THR A 14 34.60 25.00 -2.19
CA THR A 14 34.51 25.15 -0.73
C THR A 14 34.60 23.82 0.03
N ASP A 15 34.91 22.72 -0.68
CA ASP A 15 35.03 21.38 -0.10
C ASP A 15 33.71 20.84 0.51
N GLU A 16 32.58 21.48 0.20
CA GLU A 16 31.23 21.05 0.56
C GLU A 16 30.69 19.97 -0.39
N LEU A 17 31.25 19.85 -1.59
CA LEU A 17 31.04 18.72 -2.49
C LEU A 17 32.40 18.14 -2.89
N ARG A 18 32.62 16.86 -2.66
CA ARG A 18 33.87 16.17 -3.06
C ARG A 18 33.59 15.15 -4.14
N VAL A 19 34.39 15.16 -5.20
CA VAL A 19 34.31 14.15 -6.26
C VAL A 19 34.67 12.78 -5.68
N ARG A 20 33.72 11.84 -5.75
CA ARG A 20 33.87 10.45 -5.30
C ARG A 20 34.23 9.52 -6.45
N GLN A 21 33.76 9.85 -7.65
CA GLN A 21 33.99 9.06 -8.84
C GLN A 21 33.90 9.97 -10.06
N GLN A 22 34.82 9.81 -10.99
CA GLN A 22 34.74 10.37 -12.33
C GLN A 22 35.05 9.28 -13.33
N ARG A 23 34.24 9.18 -14.38
CA ARG A 23 34.45 8.21 -15.47
C ARG A 23 34.03 8.79 -16.80
N ALA A 24 34.64 8.33 -17.89
CA ALA A 24 34.12 8.60 -19.22
C ALA A 24 32.71 8.01 -19.37
N ASP A 25 31.85 8.69 -20.13
CA ASP A 25 30.55 8.17 -20.51
C ASP A 25 30.73 7.16 -21.65
N THR A 26 30.40 5.90 -21.40
CA THR A 26 30.56 4.82 -22.38
C THR A 26 29.48 4.83 -23.45
N LEU A 27 28.39 5.60 -23.27
CA LEU A 27 27.28 5.70 -24.20
C LEU A 27 27.36 6.96 -25.09
N VAL A 28 28.05 8.01 -24.64
CA VAL A 28 28.22 9.25 -25.40
C VAL A 28 29.68 9.67 -25.42
N LEU A 29 30.32 9.46 -26.57
CA LEU A 29 31.74 9.78 -26.78
C LEU A 29 32.03 11.26 -26.48
N GLY A 30 33.13 11.53 -25.79
CA GLY A 30 33.54 12.88 -25.40
C GLY A 30 32.95 13.39 -24.09
N ARG A 31 31.97 12.68 -23.51
CA ARG A 31 31.38 13.04 -22.20
C ARG A 31 32.02 12.30 -21.03
N SER A 32 31.85 12.86 -19.84
CA SER A 32 32.19 12.20 -18.58
C SER A 32 31.07 12.33 -17.56
N ILE A 33 31.01 11.40 -16.61
CA ILE A 33 30.08 11.42 -15.47
C ILE A 33 30.91 11.58 -14.21
N GLU A 34 30.59 12.62 -13.43
CA GLU A 34 31.11 12.85 -12.09
C GLU A 34 30.02 12.56 -11.06
N ARG A 35 30.41 11.88 -9.96
CA ARG A 35 29.60 11.72 -8.75
C ARG A 35 30.31 12.41 -7.60
N LEU A 36 29.60 13.32 -6.93
CA LEU A 36 30.07 14.12 -5.82
C LEU A 36 29.23 13.80 -4.58
N ALA A 37 29.88 13.72 -3.42
CA ALA A 37 29.20 13.59 -2.14
C ALA A 37 29.32 14.89 -1.35
N GLN A 38 28.25 15.25 -0.64
CA GLN A 38 28.19 16.43 0.19
C GLN A 38 28.89 16.21 1.53
N TYR A 39 29.61 17.24 1.98
CA TYR A 39 30.24 17.31 3.27
C TYR A 39 29.84 18.60 4.00
N TYR A 40 29.71 18.51 5.30
CA TYR A 40 29.52 19.65 6.19
C TYR A 40 30.49 19.52 7.36
N ARG A 41 31.36 20.53 7.51
CA ARG A 41 32.45 20.52 8.52
C ARG A 41 33.28 19.23 8.49
N GLY A 42 33.53 18.71 7.28
CA GLY A 42 34.31 17.50 7.07
C GLY A 42 33.54 16.17 7.24
N VAL A 43 32.30 16.20 7.74
CA VAL A 43 31.45 15.01 7.91
C VAL A 43 30.54 14.84 6.68
N ARG A 44 30.44 13.62 6.17
CA ARG A 44 29.65 13.33 4.97
C ARG A 44 28.15 13.41 5.27
N VAL A 45 27.38 14.05 4.39
CA VAL A 45 25.92 14.08 4.45
C VAL A 45 25.37 12.88 3.69
N TRP A 46 24.74 11.95 4.40
CA TRP A 46 24.15 10.74 3.82
C TRP A 46 22.95 11.10 2.93
N GLY A 47 22.95 10.61 1.69
CA GLY A 47 21.94 10.94 0.69
C GLY A 47 22.11 12.34 0.07
N GLY A 48 23.12 13.09 0.49
CA GLY A 48 23.54 14.35 -0.15
C GLY A 48 24.54 14.03 -1.25
N ASP A 49 24.06 13.54 -2.39
CA ASP A 49 24.90 13.15 -3.52
C ASP A 49 24.45 13.87 -4.78
N VAL A 50 25.41 14.31 -5.58
CA VAL A 50 25.19 14.97 -6.88
C VAL A 50 25.92 14.20 -7.96
N SER A 51 25.21 13.81 -9.02
CA SER A 51 25.78 13.29 -10.25
C SER A 51 25.64 14.33 -11.35
N ARG A 52 26.71 14.62 -12.08
CA ARG A 52 26.65 15.46 -13.28
C ARG A 52 27.31 14.80 -14.48
N GLN A 53 26.74 15.00 -15.65
CA GLN A 53 27.36 14.65 -16.92
C GLN A 53 28.01 15.91 -17.50
N LEU A 54 29.27 15.82 -17.90
CA LEU A 54 30.06 16.90 -18.46
C LEU A 54 30.34 16.68 -19.95
N ASP A 55 30.30 17.75 -20.71
CA ASP A 55 30.83 17.86 -22.07
C ASP A 55 31.96 18.91 -22.05
N GLY A 56 33.21 18.43 -22.08
CA GLY A 56 34.36 19.26 -21.71
C GLY A 56 34.22 19.84 -20.28
N PRO A 57 34.38 21.16 -20.07
CA PRO A 57 34.24 21.78 -18.75
C PRO A 57 32.79 22.10 -18.36
N SER A 58 31.82 21.90 -19.25
CA SER A 58 30.43 22.34 -19.05
C SER A 58 29.54 21.19 -18.63
N ALA A 59 28.73 21.36 -17.59
CA ALA A 59 27.71 20.37 -17.27
C ALA A 59 26.55 20.43 -18.27
N VAL A 60 26.15 19.25 -18.76
CA VAL A 60 24.99 19.06 -19.64
C VAL A 60 23.81 18.42 -18.91
N SER A 61 24.04 17.75 -17.76
CA SER A 61 22.99 17.36 -16.81
C SER A 61 23.51 17.33 -15.37
N VAL A 62 22.64 17.64 -14.41
CA VAL A 62 22.91 17.51 -12.96
C VAL A 62 21.69 16.85 -12.32
N PHE A 63 21.92 15.83 -11.49
CA PHE A 63 20.91 15.10 -10.72
C PHE A 63 21.40 14.91 -9.29
N GLY A 64 20.50 14.92 -8.32
CA GLY A 64 20.84 14.62 -6.93
C GLY A 64 20.24 15.59 -5.93
N THR A 65 20.75 15.52 -4.71
CA THR A 65 20.26 16.30 -3.57
C THR A 65 21.42 16.99 -2.87
N VAL A 66 21.22 18.25 -2.53
CA VAL A 66 22.10 19.02 -1.65
C VAL A 66 21.28 19.54 -0.48
N TYR A 67 21.68 19.20 0.74
CA TYR A 67 21.03 19.68 1.95
C TYR A 67 21.59 21.04 2.35
N GLN A 68 20.71 22.01 2.54
CA GLN A 68 21.06 23.36 2.97
C GLN A 68 20.66 23.56 4.44
N GLY A 69 21.26 24.56 5.09
CA GLY A 69 20.84 24.95 6.44
C GLY A 69 21.10 23.91 7.53
N LEU A 70 22.13 23.06 7.38
CA LEU A 70 22.45 22.00 8.35
C LEU A 70 22.63 22.58 9.77
N GLY A 71 23.55 23.54 9.95
CA GLY A 71 23.57 24.39 11.15
C GLY A 71 23.71 23.68 12.51
N PHE A 72 24.22 22.46 12.57
CA PHE A 72 24.30 21.66 13.81
C PHE A 72 25.72 21.13 14.11
N ASP A 73 25.97 20.76 15.37
CA ASP A 73 27.28 20.25 15.80
C ASP A 73 27.56 18.86 15.23
N VAL A 74 28.80 18.64 14.81
CA VAL A 74 29.26 17.39 14.16
C VAL A 74 30.24 16.62 15.05
N THR A 75 30.36 17.00 16.32
CA THR A 75 31.24 16.35 17.29
C THR A 75 30.49 15.19 17.96
N PRO A 76 30.86 13.92 17.73
CA PRO A 76 30.21 12.80 18.39
C PRO A 76 30.59 12.75 19.88
N THR A 77 29.64 12.41 20.75
CA THR A 77 29.94 12.11 22.17
C THR A 77 30.16 10.62 22.39
N LEU A 78 29.73 9.77 21.45
CA LEU A 78 29.99 8.34 21.44
C LEU A 78 31.23 8.04 20.59
N ASP A 79 32.21 7.38 21.22
CA ASP A 79 33.42 6.94 20.53
C ASP A 79 33.12 5.90 19.44
N ARG A 80 33.93 5.91 18.37
CA ARG A 80 33.84 4.96 17.25
C ARG A 80 34.00 3.50 17.73
N ASP A 81 34.88 3.25 18.69
CA ASP A 81 35.12 1.90 19.22
C ASP A 81 33.88 1.38 19.94
N VAL A 82 33.18 2.25 20.68
CA VAL A 82 31.92 1.91 21.34
C VAL A 82 30.82 1.63 20.30
N ALA A 83 30.74 2.42 19.23
CA ALA A 83 29.82 2.15 18.12
C ALA A 83 30.13 0.81 17.44
N THR A 84 31.41 0.49 17.26
CA THR A 84 31.89 -0.78 16.70
C THR A 84 31.46 -1.96 17.56
N THR A 85 31.68 -1.91 18.88
CA THR A 85 31.22 -2.95 19.81
C THR A 85 29.70 -3.12 19.78
N ARG A 86 28.93 -2.03 19.69
CA ARG A 86 27.46 -2.11 19.57
C ARG A 86 27.02 -2.79 18.28
N LEU A 87 27.63 -2.47 17.15
CA LEU A 87 27.35 -3.12 15.86
C LEU A 87 27.67 -4.62 15.91
N GLN A 88 28.74 -5.01 16.61
CA GLN A 88 29.10 -6.41 16.82
C GLN A 88 28.03 -7.17 17.63
N ASN A 89 27.51 -6.55 18.69
CA ASN A 89 26.48 -7.16 19.55
C ASN A 89 25.12 -7.29 18.84
N VAL A 90 24.73 -6.30 18.04
CA VAL A 90 23.45 -6.32 17.30
C VAL A 90 23.51 -7.23 16.06
N GLY A 91 24.70 -7.46 15.50
CA GLY A 91 24.93 -8.21 14.27
C GLY A 91 24.85 -9.75 14.37
N GLY A 92 24.82 -10.32 15.58
CA GLY A 92 24.58 -11.75 15.79
C GLY A 92 25.50 -12.67 14.98
N SER A 93 26.77 -12.79 15.40
CA SER A 93 27.82 -13.59 14.77
C SER A 93 28.33 -13.04 13.42
N LEU A 94 29.25 -12.08 13.50
CA LEU A 94 30.00 -11.56 12.35
C LEU A 94 30.87 -12.66 11.72
N LEU A 95 30.70 -12.91 10.42
CA LEU A 95 31.59 -13.80 9.65
C LEU A 95 32.82 -13.05 9.08
N THR A 96 32.81 -11.72 9.09
CA THR A 96 33.89 -10.84 8.59
C THR A 96 33.92 -9.52 9.36
N PRO A 97 35.02 -8.75 9.35
CA PRO A 97 35.06 -7.45 10.01
C PRO A 97 33.96 -6.55 9.43
N SER A 98 33.13 -5.97 10.30
CA SER A 98 32.32 -4.81 9.92
C SER A 98 33.23 -3.78 9.27
N THR A 99 32.78 -3.14 8.19
CA THR A 99 33.49 -1.93 7.72
C THR A 99 33.54 -0.93 8.88
N GLU A 100 34.69 -0.30 9.10
CA GLU A 100 34.84 0.67 10.18
C GLU A 100 33.71 1.70 10.14
N PRO A 101 33.04 1.99 11.26
CA PRO A 101 31.94 2.94 11.27
C PRO A 101 32.38 4.32 10.76
N GLU A 102 31.70 4.81 9.72
CA GLU A 102 31.87 6.15 9.18
C GLU A 102 30.94 7.11 9.92
N LEU A 103 31.46 8.23 10.41
CA LEU A 103 30.62 9.29 10.95
C LEU A 103 29.92 10.00 9.78
N VAL A 104 28.59 10.06 9.82
CA VAL A 104 27.76 10.70 8.80
C VAL A 104 26.69 11.58 9.43
N ILE A 105 26.26 12.57 8.66
CA ILE A 105 25.05 13.35 8.92
C ILE A 105 23.90 12.63 8.22
N LEU A 106 22.93 12.14 8.99
CA LEU A 106 21.75 11.42 8.53
C LEU A 106 20.52 12.34 8.54
N PRO A 107 19.95 12.69 7.39
CA PRO A 107 18.63 13.31 7.31
C PRO A 107 17.55 12.32 7.76
N ASP A 108 16.59 12.77 8.56
CA ASP A 108 15.38 12.03 8.87
C ASP A 108 14.18 12.45 7.99
N ASP A 109 13.11 11.66 8.05
CA ASP A 109 11.96 11.83 7.17
C ASP A 109 11.11 13.07 7.53
N GLY A 110 11.37 13.69 8.69
CA GLY A 110 10.78 14.94 9.14
C GLY A 110 11.60 16.19 8.76
N GLY A 111 12.73 16.02 8.08
CA GLY A 111 13.60 17.12 7.64
C GLY A 111 14.63 17.56 8.68
N ALA A 112 14.74 16.89 9.83
CA ALA A 112 15.80 17.11 10.79
C ALA A 112 17.06 16.29 10.44
N PHE A 113 18.19 16.64 11.04
CA PHE A 113 19.47 15.97 10.83
C PHE A 113 19.99 15.38 12.13
N ARG A 114 20.63 14.21 12.03
CA ARG A 114 21.26 13.52 13.15
C ARG A 114 22.70 13.18 12.82
N LEU A 115 23.58 13.24 13.80
CA LEU A 115 24.92 12.70 13.67
C LEU A 115 24.87 11.20 13.98
N ALA A 116 25.37 10.35 13.08
CA ALA A 116 25.28 8.90 13.21
C ALA A 116 26.55 8.19 12.75
N TRP A 117 26.88 7.08 13.43
CA TRP A 117 27.85 6.09 12.98
C TRP A 117 27.18 5.12 12.00
N MET A 118 27.64 5.12 10.75
CA MET A 118 27.15 4.24 9.71
C MET A 118 28.14 3.09 9.46
N ALA A 119 27.64 1.85 9.46
CA ALA A 119 28.46 0.68 9.14
C ALA A 119 27.68 -0.36 8.35
N THR A 120 28.40 -1.23 7.63
CA THR A 120 27.84 -2.41 6.98
C THR A 120 28.20 -3.65 7.80
N VAL A 121 27.20 -4.41 8.20
CA VAL A 121 27.31 -5.62 9.01
C VAL A 121 26.92 -6.82 8.16
N HIS A 122 27.84 -7.78 8.02
CA HIS A 122 27.60 -9.04 7.33
C HIS A 122 27.15 -10.09 8.35
N THR A 123 25.95 -10.64 8.16
CA THR A 123 25.42 -11.76 8.95
C THR A 123 25.48 -13.04 8.11
N ARG A 124 25.07 -14.18 8.68
CA ARG A 124 25.02 -15.46 7.94
C ARG A 124 24.09 -15.40 6.71
N THR A 125 23.06 -14.56 6.72
CA THR A 125 21.99 -14.55 5.72
C THR A 125 21.71 -13.17 5.11
N ASP A 126 22.44 -12.14 5.53
CA ASP A 126 22.16 -10.76 5.14
C ASP A 126 23.42 -9.88 5.15
N VAL A 127 23.34 -8.75 4.44
CA VAL A 127 24.30 -7.65 4.51
C VAL A 127 23.49 -6.43 4.91
N VAL A 128 23.62 -5.96 6.15
CA VAL A 128 22.73 -4.93 6.72
C VAL A 128 23.50 -3.62 6.88
N ARG A 129 22.91 -2.51 6.41
CA ARG A 129 23.37 -1.15 6.72
C ARG A 129 22.77 -0.74 8.05
N PHE A 130 23.59 -0.30 8.99
CA PHE A 130 23.17 0.26 10.26
C PHE A 130 23.58 1.73 10.37
N PHE A 131 22.76 2.51 11.08
CA PHE A 131 23.05 3.86 11.54
C PHE A 131 22.78 3.90 13.05
N ILE A 132 23.80 4.24 13.82
CA ILE A 132 23.74 4.38 15.27
C ILE A 132 23.89 5.85 15.62
N ASP A 133 23.01 6.40 16.45
CA ASP A 133 23.11 7.77 16.93
C ASP A 133 24.50 8.00 17.59
N ALA A 134 25.20 9.04 17.14
CA ALA A 134 26.56 9.32 17.57
C ALA A 134 26.65 9.94 18.97
N HIS A 135 25.51 10.12 19.65
CA HIS A 135 25.43 10.59 21.03
C HIS A 135 24.84 9.54 21.96
N THR A 136 23.71 8.93 21.60
CA THR A 136 22.99 7.99 22.49
C THR A 136 23.44 6.54 22.29
N GLY A 137 23.95 6.20 21.11
CA GLY A 137 24.26 4.81 20.76
C GLY A 137 23.03 3.96 20.38
N ASP A 138 21.88 4.60 20.13
CA ASP A 138 20.67 3.93 19.66
C ASP A 138 20.73 3.64 18.17
N VAL A 139 20.13 2.53 17.72
CA VAL A 139 19.99 2.25 16.29
C VAL A 139 18.87 3.14 15.74
N VAL A 140 19.23 4.15 14.95
CA VAL A 140 18.27 5.12 14.38
C VAL A 140 17.76 4.69 13.00
N ARG A 141 18.51 3.86 12.27
CA ARG A 141 18.09 3.29 10.99
C ARG A 141 18.84 2.00 10.71
N ARG A 142 18.16 1.01 10.12
CA ARG A 142 18.80 -0.16 9.54
C ARG A 142 18.04 -0.69 8.33
N TYR A 143 18.73 -1.26 7.34
CA TYR A 143 18.10 -1.91 6.21
C TYR A 143 19.03 -2.96 5.57
N SER A 144 18.44 -3.99 4.95
CA SER A 144 19.19 -4.97 4.15
C SER A 144 19.72 -4.30 2.88
N MET A 145 21.01 -4.49 2.61
CA MET A 145 21.70 -4.05 1.40
C MET A 145 21.70 -5.10 0.30
N LEU A 146 21.20 -6.30 0.57
CA LEU A 146 21.01 -7.26 -0.49
C LEU A 146 20.01 -6.68 -1.48
N GLN A 147 20.49 -6.42 -2.70
CA GLN A 147 19.64 -6.11 -3.85
C GLN A 147 18.92 -7.39 -4.25
N ARG A 148 17.99 -7.82 -3.40
CA ARG A 148 16.98 -8.80 -3.78
C ARG A 148 16.14 -8.09 -4.83
N GLN A 149 15.73 -8.82 -5.87
CA GLN A 149 14.63 -8.36 -6.69
C GLN A 149 13.55 -7.88 -5.70
N SER A 150 13.15 -6.61 -5.80
CA SER A 150 11.81 -6.24 -5.33
C SER A 150 10.89 -7.35 -5.84
N PRO A 151 9.92 -7.88 -5.07
CA PRO A 151 9.01 -8.89 -5.59
C PRO A 151 8.58 -8.42 -6.97
N ASN A 152 8.99 -9.17 -7.99
CA ASN A 152 9.06 -8.66 -9.35
C ASN A 152 7.64 -8.71 -9.89
N SER A 153 6.77 -7.83 -9.40
CA SER A 153 5.40 -7.78 -9.84
C SER A 153 5.41 -7.53 -11.34
N THR A 154 4.83 -8.46 -12.08
CA THR A 154 4.55 -8.32 -13.49
C THR A 154 3.08 -7.96 -13.65
N VAL A 155 2.74 -7.34 -14.76
CA VAL A 155 1.34 -7.08 -15.09
C VAL A 155 0.89 -8.16 -16.06
N ILE A 156 -0.18 -8.86 -15.69
CA ILE A 156 -0.83 -9.86 -16.54
C ILE A 156 -2.26 -9.44 -16.85
N HIS A 157 -2.91 -10.22 -17.71
CA HIS A 157 -4.32 -10.07 -18.00
C HIS A 157 -5.18 -10.71 -16.90
N GLY A 158 -6.35 -10.17 -16.63
CA GLY A 158 -7.34 -10.77 -15.74
C GLY A 158 -8.75 -10.44 -16.18
N ILE A 159 -9.71 -11.31 -15.87
CA ILE A 159 -11.13 -11.12 -16.19
C ILE A 159 -11.88 -10.88 -14.87
N GLY A 160 -12.56 -9.75 -14.75
CA GLY A 160 -13.36 -9.38 -13.59
C GLY A 160 -14.70 -10.11 -13.50
N VAL A 161 -15.46 -9.84 -12.43
CA VAL A 161 -16.77 -10.43 -12.13
C VAL A 161 -17.78 -10.12 -13.24
N LEU A 162 -17.71 -8.90 -13.78
CA LEU A 162 -18.56 -8.44 -14.89
C LEU A 162 -18.02 -8.83 -16.27
N GLY A 163 -16.99 -9.68 -16.32
CA GLY A 163 -16.40 -10.19 -17.56
C GLY A 163 -15.47 -9.19 -18.26
N ASP A 164 -15.08 -8.10 -17.58
CA ASP A 164 -14.25 -7.06 -18.14
C ASP A 164 -12.75 -7.33 -17.99
N ASP A 165 -11.99 -6.91 -19.00
CA ASP A 165 -10.55 -7.10 -19.07
C ASP A 165 -9.79 -6.12 -18.15
N LYS A 166 -8.95 -6.66 -17.27
CA LYS A 166 -8.14 -5.89 -16.32
C LYS A 166 -6.66 -6.20 -16.45
N LYS A 167 -5.86 -5.19 -16.11
CA LYS A 167 -4.43 -5.34 -15.87
C LYS A 167 -4.21 -5.64 -14.39
N VAL A 168 -3.72 -6.83 -14.10
CA VAL A 168 -3.51 -7.31 -12.72
C VAL A 168 -2.02 -7.35 -12.45
N SER A 169 -1.58 -6.61 -11.42
CA SER A 169 -0.20 -6.68 -10.94
C SER A 169 -0.03 -7.90 -10.05
N VAL A 170 0.89 -8.80 -10.38
CA VAL A 170 1.05 -10.09 -9.69
C VAL A 170 2.53 -10.43 -9.56
N THR A 171 2.91 -11.19 -8.53
CA THR A 171 4.31 -11.61 -8.37
C THR A 171 4.49 -13.04 -8.92
N PRO A 172 5.46 -13.30 -9.81
CA PRO A 172 5.84 -14.66 -10.19
C PRO A 172 6.45 -15.39 -8.99
N PHE A 173 5.96 -16.58 -8.68
CA PHE A 173 6.46 -17.40 -7.59
C PHE A 173 6.36 -18.88 -7.94
N ALA A 174 7.49 -19.61 -7.91
CA ALA A 174 7.53 -21.07 -8.12
C ALA A 174 6.75 -21.59 -9.35
N GLY A 175 6.79 -20.86 -10.47
CA GLY A 175 6.11 -21.26 -11.72
C GLY A 175 4.62 -20.90 -11.80
N VAL A 176 4.08 -20.23 -10.77
CA VAL A 176 2.73 -19.65 -10.76
C VAL A 176 2.80 -18.14 -10.60
N PHE A 177 1.66 -17.46 -10.74
CA PHE A 177 1.51 -16.06 -10.33
C PHE A 177 0.75 -16.01 -9.01
N ILE A 178 1.23 -15.21 -8.06
CA ILE A 178 0.54 -14.95 -6.79
C ILE A 178 0.03 -13.51 -6.76
N ALA A 179 -1.12 -13.28 -6.12
CA ALA A 179 -1.81 -12.00 -6.04
C ALA A 179 -1.12 -11.05 -5.04
N VAL A 180 0.09 -10.64 -5.40
CA VAL A 180 0.92 -9.67 -4.67
C VAL A 180 1.36 -8.58 -5.64
N ASP A 181 0.83 -7.38 -5.42
CA ASP A 181 1.25 -6.15 -6.09
C ASP A 181 2.30 -5.44 -5.25
N SER A 182 3.50 -5.30 -5.82
CA SER A 182 4.61 -4.51 -5.29
C SER A 182 5.02 -3.38 -6.25
N LEU A 183 4.20 -3.07 -7.26
CA LEU A 183 4.36 -1.89 -8.11
C LEU A 183 3.86 -0.61 -7.41
N ARG A 184 2.98 -0.77 -6.41
CA ARG A 184 2.54 0.31 -5.53
C ARG A 184 3.37 0.32 -4.24
N PRO A 185 3.57 1.51 -3.62
CA PRO A 185 4.29 1.62 -2.35
C PRO A 185 3.77 0.71 -1.22
N PRO A 186 2.45 0.60 -0.96
CA PRO A 186 1.97 -0.48 -0.12
C PRO A 186 1.95 -1.79 -0.92
N ALA A 187 2.39 -2.87 -0.29
CA ALA A 187 2.13 -4.19 -0.85
C ALA A 187 0.62 -4.46 -0.78
N ILE A 188 -0.01 -4.73 -1.93
CA ILE A 188 -1.41 -5.19 -1.98
C ILE A 188 -1.38 -6.70 -2.08
N LYS A 189 -2.12 -7.38 -1.20
CA LYS A 189 -2.18 -8.84 -1.14
C LYS A 189 -3.62 -9.28 -1.13
N THR A 190 -3.96 -10.18 -2.04
CA THR A 190 -5.29 -10.82 -2.06
C THR A 190 -5.14 -12.28 -1.71
N TYR A 191 -5.93 -12.69 -0.72
CA TYR A 191 -5.95 -14.03 -0.15
C TYR A 191 -7.23 -14.75 -0.61
N ASP A 192 -7.08 -16.03 -0.93
CA ASP A 192 -8.15 -16.94 -1.34
C ASP A 192 -8.25 -18.05 -0.28
N LEU A 193 -9.35 -18.04 0.47
CA LEU A 193 -9.61 -19.03 1.53
C LEU A 193 -10.29 -20.30 1.00
N LYS A 194 -10.51 -20.43 -0.31
CA LYS A 194 -10.95 -21.66 -0.99
C LYS A 194 -12.28 -22.21 -0.49
N GLY A 195 -13.10 -21.32 0.05
CA GLY A 195 -14.38 -21.60 0.68
C GLY A 195 -14.28 -22.34 2.03
N ASP A 196 -13.15 -22.23 2.72
CA ASP A 196 -12.96 -22.76 4.07
C ASP A 196 -13.46 -21.75 5.13
N VAL A 197 -14.73 -21.89 5.52
CA VAL A 197 -15.39 -20.99 6.46
C VAL A 197 -14.79 -21.06 7.87
N ASP A 198 -14.35 -22.25 8.30
CA ASP A 198 -13.73 -22.43 9.61
C ASP A 198 -12.38 -21.69 9.66
N ARG A 199 -11.60 -21.77 8.57
CA ARG A 199 -10.38 -20.98 8.42
C ARG A 199 -10.66 -19.48 8.38
N ALA A 200 -11.70 -19.03 7.70
CA ALA A 200 -12.09 -17.62 7.68
C ALA A 200 -12.43 -17.12 9.08
N ILE A 201 -13.23 -17.86 9.83
CA ILE A 201 -13.61 -17.54 11.22
C ILE A 201 -12.39 -17.52 12.14
N ALA A 202 -11.52 -18.53 12.05
CA ALA A 202 -10.30 -18.64 12.86
C ALA A 202 -9.34 -17.44 12.66
N ILE A 203 -9.25 -16.92 11.43
CA ILE A 203 -8.41 -15.77 11.07
C ILE A 203 -9.07 -14.45 11.48
N ILE A 204 -10.35 -14.28 11.13
CA ILE A 204 -11.02 -12.97 11.20
C ILE A 204 -11.52 -12.71 12.63
N PHE A 205 -12.23 -13.66 13.23
CA PHE A 205 -12.98 -13.41 14.47
C PHE A 205 -12.34 -14.03 15.71
N GLU A 206 -11.76 -15.22 15.59
CA GLU A 206 -11.17 -15.89 16.76
C GLU A 206 -9.72 -15.46 17.02
N ASN A 207 -9.03 -14.96 15.98
CA ASN A 207 -7.60 -14.68 16.00
C ASN A 207 -6.78 -15.89 16.52
N SER A 208 -7.28 -17.11 16.28
CA SER A 208 -6.67 -18.38 16.69
C SER A 208 -5.59 -18.83 15.69
N THR A 209 -5.63 -18.26 14.48
CA THR A 209 -4.60 -18.42 13.45
C THR A 209 -4.41 -17.10 12.67
N SER A 210 -3.48 -17.09 11.72
CA SER A 210 -3.17 -15.89 10.92
C SER A 210 -3.08 -16.22 9.44
N LEU A 211 -3.30 -15.21 8.61
CA LEU A 211 -3.03 -15.28 7.17
C LEU A 211 -1.58 -15.69 6.94
N SER A 212 -1.40 -16.68 6.07
CA SER A 212 -0.11 -17.26 5.73
C SER A 212 0.18 -17.07 4.25
N PRO A 213 1.44 -17.26 3.81
CA PRO A 213 1.77 -17.26 2.39
C PRO A 213 0.99 -18.31 1.57
N ALA A 214 0.50 -19.39 2.19
CA ALA A 214 -0.27 -20.44 1.52
C ALA A 214 -1.71 -20.01 1.17
N ASP A 215 -2.20 -18.94 1.81
CA ASP A 215 -3.51 -18.36 1.57
C ASP A 215 -3.49 -17.31 0.46
N ILE A 216 -2.30 -16.87 0.03
CA ILE A 216 -2.21 -15.89 -1.06
C ILE A 216 -2.77 -16.54 -2.31
N ALA A 217 -3.74 -15.88 -2.94
CA ALA A 217 -4.36 -16.38 -4.15
C ALA A 217 -3.29 -16.61 -5.22
N SER A 218 -3.39 -17.74 -5.92
CA SER A 218 -2.41 -18.16 -6.91
C SER A 218 -3.09 -18.64 -8.18
N SER A 219 -2.57 -18.22 -9.33
CA SER A 219 -3.02 -18.68 -10.64
C SER A 219 -2.04 -19.70 -11.22
N SER A 220 -2.54 -20.89 -11.55
CA SER A 220 -1.81 -21.95 -12.26
C SER A 220 -1.68 -21.68 -13.77
N SER A 221 -2.18 -20.53 -14.24
CA SER A 221 -2.29 -20.18 -15.65
C SER A 221 -0.92 -20.02 -16.33
N THR A 222 -0.65 -20.90 -17.30
CA THR A 222 0.45 -20.75 -18.26
C THR A 222 0.14 -19.70 -19.35
N THR A 223 -1.08 -19.15 -19.38
CA THR A 223 -1.58 -18.26 -20.45
C THR A 223 -1.54 -16.78 -20.10
N ALA A 224 -0.87 -16.40 -18.99
CA ALA A 224 -0.79 -15.02 -18.50
C ALA A 224 -2.16 -14.33 -18.34
N THR A 225 -3.23 -15.10 -18.11
CA THR A 225 -4.57 -14.60 -17.79
C THR A 225 -5.03 -15.18 -16.45
N TRP A 226 -5.52 -14.31 -15.55
CA TRP A 226 -6.14 -14.68 -14.28
C TRP A 226 -7.66 -14.76 -14.44
N PHE A 227 -8.24 -15.93 -14.12
CA PHE A 227 -9.66 -16.21 -14.36
C PHE A 227 -10.52 -16.22 -13.09
N ASP A 228 -9.90 -16.20 -11.91
CA ASP A 228 -10.62 -16.03 -10.66
C ASP A 228 -11.03 -14.55 -10.50
N ALA A 229 -12.25 -14.25 -10.92
CA ALA A 229 -12.80 -12.90 -11.02
C ALA A 229 -12.83 -12.13 -9.69
N PRO A 230 -13.28 -12.71 -8.55
CA PRO A 230 -13.20 -12.03 -7.25
C PRO A 230 -11.78 -11.63 -6.86
N VAL A 231 -10.80 -12.49 -7.13
CA VAL A 231 -9.39 -12.15 -6.88
C VAL A 231 -8.95 -11.00 -7.78
N VAL A 232 -9.27 -11.05 -9.08
CA VAL A 232 -8.93 -10.00 -10.05
C VAL A 232 -9.46 -8.65 -9.60
N ASP A 233 -10.72 -8.59 -9.20
CA ASP A 233 -11.37 -7.32 -8.88
C ASP A 233 -10.92 -6.78 -7.53
N ALA A 234 -10.95 -7.58 -6.46
CA ALA A 234 -10.48 -7.16 -5.15
C ALA A 234 -9.02 -6.66 -5.21
N HIS A 235 -8.16 -7.36 -5.97
CA HIS A 235 -6.76 -6.98 -6.11
C HIS A 235 -6.58 -5.68 -6.91
N THR A 236 -7.25 -5.57 -8.06
CA THR A 236 -7.09 -4.44 -8.97
C THR A 236 -7.72 -3.18 -8.40
N TYR A 237 -8.94 -3.28 -7.85
CA TYR A 237 -9.69 -2.16 -7.30
C TYR A 237 -9.09 -1.64 -5.99
N ALA A 238 -8.45 -2.50 -5.17
CA ALA A 238 -7.65 -2.01 -4.06
C ALA A 238 -6.49 -1.11 -4.53
N GLY A 239 -5.86 -1.46 -5.65
CA GLY A 239 -4.85 -0.64 -6.29
C GLY A 239 -5.39 0.68 -6.85
N TYR A 240 -6.56 0.66 -7.48
CA TYR A 240 -7.22 1.87 -8.00
C TYR A 240 -7.57 2.82 -6.86
N THR A 241 -8.14 2.30 -5.78
CA THR A 241 -8.47 3.09 -4.59
C THR A 241 -7.22 3.72 -4.00
N TYR A 242 -6.12 2.96 -3.81
CA TYR A 242 -4.85 3.53 -3.38
C TYR A 242 -4.37 4.67 -4.30
N ASP A 243 -4.40 4.44 -5.62
CA ASP A 243 -3.97 5.43 -6.60
C ASP A 243 -4.81 6.71 -6.53
N TYR A 244 -6.12 6.59 -6.33
CA TYR A 244 -7.02 7.72 -6.16
C TYR A 244 -6.63 8.55 -4.93
N TYR A 245 -6.52 7.91 -3.75
CA TYR A 245 -6.16 8.58 -2.51
C TYR A 245 -4.81 9.30 -2.62
N TYR A 246 -3.82 8.64 -3.22
CA TYR A 246 -2.50 9.21 -3.43
C TYR A 246 -2.53 10.38 -4.43
N LYS A 247 -3.18 10.22 -5.59
CA LYS A 247 -3.21 11.26 -6.64
C LYS A 247 -4.06 12.47 -6.26
N ARG A 248 -5.15 12.28 -5.51
CA ARG A 248 -6.06 13.38 -5.13
C ARG A 248 -5.63 14.09 -3.85
N PHE A 249 -5.14 13.35 -2.85
CA PHE A 249 -4.88 13.92 -1.53
C PHE A 249 -3.43 13.78 -1.06
N GLY A 250 -2.56 13.10 -1.82
CA GLY A 250 -1.21 12.76 -1.37
C GLY A 250 -1.18 11.74 -0.23
N ARG A 251 -2.32 11.12 0.10
CA ARG A 251 -2.43 10.15 1.20
C ARG A 251 -1.73 8.85 0.82
N ARG A 252 -0.86 8.36 1.70
CA ARG A 252 -0.06 7.15 1.51
C ARG A 252 -0.75 5.93 2.12
N GLY A 253 -1.71 5.36 1.41
CA GLY A 253 -2.46 4.16 1.87
C GLY A 253 -3.45 4.44 2.99
N LEU A 254 -3.91 3.38 3.66
CA LEU A 254 -4.94 3.49 4.70
C LEU A 254 -4.49 4.29 5.91
N ASP A 255 -3.21 4.22 6.28
CA ASP A 255 -2.63 4.82 7.49
C ASP A 255 -1.75 6.05 7.22
N ASN A 256 -1.71 6.51 5.97
CA ASN A 256 -0.78 7.54 5.52
C ASN A 256 0.71 7.17 5.66
N ALA A 257 1.03 5.88 5.80
CA ALA A 257 2.40 5.35 5.90
C ALA A 257 2.66 4.15 4.97
N ASN A 258 1.76 3.90 4.00
CA ASN A 258 1.84 2.80 3.03
C ASN A 258 1.88 1.41 3.69
N ARG A 259 1.12 1.18 4.76
CA ARG A 259 0.88 -0.21 5.22
C ARG A 259 0.33 -1.09 4.11
N SER A 260 0.57 -2.39 4.23
CA SER A 260 0.02 -3.36 3.28
C SER A 260 -1.51 -3.31 3.26
N LEU A 261 -2.09 -3.48 2.07
CA LEU A 261 -3.53 -3.64 1.87
C LEU A 261 -3.84 -5.12 1.75
N LEU A 262 -4.71 -5.64 2.62
CA LEU A 262 -5.02 -7.06 2.71
C LEU A 262 -6.48 -7.28 2.31
N ASN A 263 -6.70 -8.13 1.31
CA ASN A 263 -8.03 -8.50 0.83
C ASN A 263 -8.25 -10.00 1.03
N ILE A 264 -9.43 -10.42 1.49
CA ILE A 264 -9.87 -11.81 1.56
C ILE A 264 -11.06 -12.00 0.63
N VAL A 265 -11.00 -13.03 -0.21
CA VAL A 265 -12.11 -13.54 -1.02
C VAL A 265 -12.30 -15.03 -0.76
N HIS A 266 -13.41 -15.61 -1.24
CA HIS A 266 -13.71 -17.05 -1.12
C HIS A 266 -13.67 -17.54 0.33
N SER A 267 -14.24 -16.78 1.29
CA SER A 267 -14.36 -17.24 2.69
C SER A 267 -15.31 -18.42 2.86
N VAL A 268 -16.25 -18.59 1.93
CA VAL A 268 -17.24 -19.67 1.87
C VAL A 268 -17.30 -20.21 0.45
N LYS A 269 -17.83 -21.42 0.25
CA LYS A 269 -18.15 -21.88 -1.10
C LYS A 269 -19.52 -21.37 -1.47
N ARG A 270 -19.62 -20.74 -2.63
CA ARG A 270 -20.92 -20.25 -3.14
C ARG A 270 -22.00 -21.33 -3.19
N SER A 271 -21.63 -22.58 -3.50
CA SER A 271 -22.54 -23.74 -3.54
C SER A 271 -23.16 -24.12 -2.21
N ASP A 272 -22.50 -23.79 -1.09
CA ASP A 272 -22.85 -24.30 0.24
C ASP A 272 -23.86 -23.37 0.94
N ILE A 273 -24.41 -22.40 0.20
CA ILE A 273 -25.31 -21.36 0.71
C ILE A 273 -26.57 -21.92 1.39
N PHE A 274 -27.06 -23.07 0.93
CA PHE A 274 -28.26 -23.70 1.48
C PHE A 274 -28.03 -24.38 2.83
N ASP A 275 -26.76 -24.63 3.19
CA ASP A 275 -26.34 -25.20 4.47
C ASP A 275 -25.78 -24.12 5.41
N ALA A 276 -25.65 -22.88 4.94
CA ALA A 276 -25.12 -21.77 5.71
C ALA A 276 -26.11 -21.35 6.82
N SER A 277 -25.59 -21.12 8.03
CA SER A 277 -26.35 -20.45 9.08
C SER A 277 -26.63 -18.99 8.69
N ASP A 278 -27.68 -18.38 9.25
CA ASP A 278 -28.02 -16.98 9.00
C ASP A 278 -26.84 -16.02 9.25
N ALA A 279 -26.03 -16.30 10.27
CA ALA A 279 -24.84 -15.50 10.58
C ALA A 279 -23.75 -15.64 9.50
N VAL A 280 -23.50 -16.86 9.01
CA VAL A 280 -22.54 -17.12 7.93
C VAL A 280 -23.03 -16.51 6.62
N PHE A 281 -24.32 -16.67 6.31
CA PHE A 281 -24.96 -16.04 5.15
C PHE A 281 -24.76 -14.51 5.18
N SER A 282 -25.17 -13.88 6.28
CA SER A 282 -25.10 -12.42 6.43
C SER A 282 -23.68 -11.89 6.41
N THR A 283 -22.70 -12.66 6.88
CA THR A 283 -21.30 -12.21 6.99
C THR A 283 -20.50 -12.47 5.71
N PHE A 284 -20.64 -13.64 5.10
CA PHE A 284 -19.73 -14.11 4.05
C PHE A 284 -20.39 -14.28 2.67
N TYR A 285 -21.72 -14.21 2.56
CA TYR A 285 -22.42 -14.23 1.27
C TYR A 285 -22.97 -12.85 0.93
N ALA A 286 -23.69 -12.23 1.86
CA ALA A 286 -24.49 -11.03 1.62
C ALA A 286 -23.83 -9.73 2.10
N ASN A 287 -22.51 -9.71 2.29
CA ASN A 287 -21.82 -8.53 2.80
C ASN A 287 -20.37 -8.43 2.29
N ALA A 288 -19.83 -7.22 2.33
CA ALA A 288 -18.41 -6.96 2.37
C ALA A 288 -18.11 -6.09 3.59
N PHE A 289 -16.91 -6.21 4.15
CA PHE A 289 -16.56 -5.42 5.32
C PHE A 289 -15.05 -5.20 5.45
N TYR A 290 -14.68 -4.05 5.99
CA TYR A 290 -13.39 -3.80 6.59
C TYR A 290 -13.39 -4.17 8.08
N CYS A 291 -12.44 -5.01 8.49
CA CYS A 291 -12.18 -5.21 9.91
C CYS A 291 -10.79 -4.67 10.30
N GLY A 292 -10.77 -3.51 10.97
CA GLY A 292 -9.56 -2.87 11.49
C GLY A 292 -8.89 -3.63 12.64
N GLN A 293 -9.68 -4.41 13.39
CA GLN A 293 -9.21 -5.20 14.54
C GLN A 293 -8.80 -6.64 14.17
N CYS A 294 -9.12 -7.10 12.96
CA CYS A 294 -8.86 -8.45 12.49
C CYS A 294 -7.63 -8.48 11.59
N ALA A 295 -6.77 -9.49 11.73
CA ALA A 295 -5.63 -9.75 10.84
C ALA A 295 -4.76 -8.53 10.46
N GLY A 296 -4.70 -7.50 11.33
CA GLY A 296 -4.01 -6.26 11.06
C GLY A 296 -4.69 -5.36 10.01
N GLY A 297 -6.02 -5.29 9.99
CA GLY A 297 -6.79 -4.44 9.08
C GLY A 297 -6.96 -5.09 7.70
N VAL A 298 -8.09 -5.76 7.51
CA VAL A 298 -8.37 -6.57 6.32
C VAL A 298 -9.74 -6.25 5.72
N MET A 299 -9.83 -6.21 4.40
CA MET A 299 -11.09 -6.17 3.67
C MET A 299 -11.52 -7.61 3.35
N VAL A 300 -12.78 -7.93 3.59
CA VAL A 300 -13.37 -9.24 3.31
C VAL A 300 -14.55 -9.02 2.36
N PHE A 301 -14.57 -9.75 1.25
CA PHE A 301 -15.61 -9.61 0.23
C PHE A 301 -16.44 -10.89 0.14
N GLY A 302 -17.76 -10.75 0.27
CA GLY A 302 -18.69 -11.87 0.22
C GLY A 302 -18.85 -12.49 -1.17
N GLU A 303 -19.23 -13.77 -1.16
CA GLU A 303 -19.38 -14.60 -2.36
C GLU A 303 -20.60 -14.28 -3.22
N GLY A 304 -21.61 -13.64 -2.65
CA GLY A 304 -22.92 -13.46 -3.26
C GLY A 304 -23.68 -14.76 -3.57
N LEU A 305 -24.80 -14.66 -4.29
CA LEU A 305 -25.71 -15.80 -4.53
C LEU A 305 -25.34 -16.57 -5.80
N PRO A 306 -25.31 -17.92 -5.83
CA PRO A 306 -25.04 -18.67 -7.04
C PRO A 306 -25.85 -18.22 -8.26
N GLY A 307 -25.31 -18.43 -9.46
CA GLY A 307 -26.03 -18.13 -10.69
C GLY A 307 -27.42 -18.80 -10.72
N GLY A 308 -28.46 -18.00 -10.97
CA GLY A 308 -29.86 -18.47 -10.97
C GLY A 308 -30.53 -18.59 -9.60
N VAL A 309 -29.82 -18.28 -8.51
CA VAL A 309 -30.41 -18.19 -7.16
C VAL A 309 -30.83 -16.75 -6.88
N TYR A 310 -32.05 -16.60 -6.37
CA TYR A 310 -32.65 -15.33 -5.97
C TYR A 310 -33.21 -15.47 -4.55
N LEU A 311 -33.19 -14.37 -3.80
CA LEU A 311 -33.90 -14.30 -2.54
C LEU A 311 -35.41 -14.32 -2.76
N SER A 312 -36.18 -14.57 -1.70
CA SER A 312 -37.64 -14.65 -1.76
C SER A 312 -38.31 -13.35 -2.21
N ASN A 313 -37.63 -12.22 -2.05
CA ASN A 313 -38.04 -10.90 -2.52
C ASN A 313 -37.62 -10.61 -3.98
N GLY A 314 -36.97 -11.56 -4.67
CA GLY A 314 -36.51 -11.43 -6.04
C GLY A 314 -35.12 -10.82 -6.20
N GLU A 315 -34.44 -10.48 -5.11
CA GLU A 315 -33.11 -9.88 -5.15
C GLU A 315 -32.02 -10.88 -5.50
N ARG A 316 -30.97 -10.37 -6.14
CA ARG A 316 -29.73 -11.11 -6.40
C ARG A 316 -28.55 -10.18 -6.41
N PHE A 317 -27.54 -10.57 -5.65
CA PHE A 317 -26.22 -9.98 -5.63
C PHE A 317 -25.15 -11.00 -6.06
N ASP A 318 -24.15 -10.51 -6.78
CA ASP A 318 -22.96 -11.27 -7.19
C ASP A 318 -21.80 -11.08 -6.20
N TYR A 319 -20.60 -11.51 -6.58
CA TYR A 319 -19.39 -11.29 -5.81
C TYR A 319 -19.19 -9.81 -5.48
N PHE A 320 -19.13 -9.46 -4.19
CA PHE A 320 -19.04 -8.07 -3.74
C PHE A 320 -17.76 -7.36 -4.19
N ALA A 321 -16.68 -8.12 -4.42
CA ALA A 321 -15.44 -7.59 -4.98
C ALA A 321 -15.63 -6.99 -6.38
N GLY A 322 -16.71 -7.34 -7.10
CA GLY A 322 -16.98 -6.95 -8.48
C GLY A 322 -17.33 -5.47 -8.68
N ALA A 323 -17.72 -4.76 -7.62
CA ALA A 323 -18.09 -3.36 -7.66
C ALA A 323 -16.94 -2.48 -7.13
N LEU A 324 -16.52 -1.49 -7.92
CA LEU A 324 -15.36 -0.65 -7.59
C LEU A 324 -15.65 0.26 -6.39
N ASP A 325 -16.84 0.84 -6.36
CA ASP A 325 -17.32 1.69 -5.28
C ASP A 325 -17.41 0.93 -3.94
N VAL A 326 -17.81 -0.35 -3.95
CA VAL A 326 -17.81 -1.26 -2.79
C VAL A 326 -16.40 -1.51 -2.27
N VAL A 327 -15.47 -1.89 -3.15
CA VAL A 327 -14.08 -2.11 -2.73
C VAL A 327 -13.48 -0.82 -2.15
N ALA A 328 -13.77 0.32 -2.78
CA ALA A 328 -13.33 1.63 -2.31
C ALA A 328 -14.02 2.08 -1.01
N HIS A 329 -15.29 1.72 -0.79
CA HIS A 329 -16.04 1.93 0.44
C HIS A 329 -15.36 1.18 1.60
N GLU A 330 -15.05 -0.11 1.43
CA GLU A 330 -14.37 -0.90 2.47
C GLU A 330 -12.97 -0.36 2.81
N LEU A 331 -12.18 -0.01 1.80
CA LEU A 331 -10.90 0.65 2.01
C LEU A 331 -11.06 2.00 2.72
N THR A 332 -12.15 2.72 2.49
CA THR A 332 -12.41 4.01 3.14
C THR A 332 -12.74 3.86 4.62
N HIS A 333 -13.41 2.78 5.05
CA HIS A 333 -13.49 2.46 6.49
C HIS A 333 -12.10 2.31 7.11
N GLY A 334 -11.15 1.73 6.40
CA GLY A 334 -9.74 1.71 6.79
C GLY A 334 -9.16 3.11 6.95
N VAL A 335 -9.42 4.02 6.02
CA VAL A 335 -9.00 5.42 6.13
C VAL A 335 -9.61 6.10 7.35
N THR A 336 -10.91 5.91 7.61
CA THR A 336 -11.60 6.40 8.81
C THR A 336 -10.95 5.85 10.08
N ASN A 337 -10.61 4.56 10.12
CA ASN A 337 -9.97 3.92 11.27
C ASN A 337 -8.57 4.48 11.59
N TYR A 338 -7.80 4.93 10.60
CA TYR A 338 -6.50 5.60 10.80
C TYR A 338 -6.59 7.14 10.74
N SER A 339 -7.78 7.72 10.90
CA SER A 339 -7.95 9.17 10.93
C SER A 339 -8.93 9.61 12.03
N SER A 340 -10.21 9.79 11.70
CA SER A 340 -11.21 10.32 12.63
C SER A 340 -11.66 9.33 13.69
N GLN A 341 -11.47 8.01 13.46
CA GLN A 341 -11.88 6.95 14.38
C GLN A 341 -13.35 7.07 14.81
N LEU A 342 -14.22 7.40 13.86
CA LEU A 342 -15.66 7.48 14.11
C LEU A 342 -16.20 6.13 14.57
N GLU A 343 -16.73 6.10 15.80
CA GLU A 343 -17.37 4.93 16.38
C GLU A 343 -18.56 4.49 15.52
N TYR A 344 -18.69 3.18 15.32
CA TYR A 344 -19.68 2.60 14.41
C TYR A 344 -21.07 2.46 15.05
N VAL A 345 -21.58 3.56 15.59
CA VAL A 345 -22.86 3.62 16.32
C VAL A 345 -23.51 5.00 16.13
N ASN A 346 -24.84 5.06 16.11
CA ASN A 346 -25.61 6.32 15.99
C ASN A 346 -25.12 7.21 14.82
N GLU A 347 -25.09 8.53 15.02
CA GLU A 347 -24.67 9.49 14.01
C GLU A 347 -23.18 9.37 13.64
N SER A 348 -22.29 8.94 14.55
CA SER A 348 -20.88 8.73 14.19
C SER A 348 -20.73 7.55 13.24
N GLY A 349 -21.51 6.49 13.43
CA GLY A 349 -21.59 5.37 12.49
C GLY A 349 -22.16 5.81 11.15
N ALA A 350 -23.24 6.60 11.14
CA ALA A 350 -23.82 7.15 9.92
C ALA A 350 -22.82 8.06 9.15
N LEU A 351 -22.00 8.84 9.86
CA LEU A 351 -20.93 9.63 9.25
C LEU A 351 -19.80 8.76 8.69
N ASN A 352 -19.49 7.64 9.35
CA ASN A 352 -18.50 6.66 8.88
C ASN A 352 -18.96 6.04 7.56
N GLU A 353 -20.20 5.54 7.51
CA GLU A 353 -20.86 5.02 6.30
C GLU A 353 -20.92 6.05 5.17
N ALA A 354 -21.45 7.24 5.45
CA ALA A 354 -21.60 8.28 4.45
C ALA A 354 -20.26 8.72 3.86
N PHE A 355 -19.20 8.78 4.68
CA PHE A 355 -17.87 9.08 4.18
C PHE A 355 -17.32 7.95 3.28
N SER A 356 -17.55 6.69 3.65
CA SER A 356 -17.19 5.55 2.80
C SER A 356 -17.91 5.57 1.45
N ASP A 357 -19.22 5.83 1.42
CA ASP A 357 -19.99 5.99 0.18
C ASP A 357 -19.47 7.16 -0.68
N MET A 358 -19.28 8.35 -0.08
CA MET A 358 -18.74 9.52 -0.78
C MET A 358 -17.41 9.23 -1.47
N MET A 359 -16.52 8.51 -0.79
CA MET A 359 -15.21 8.17 -1.33
C MET A 359 -15.27 7.03 -2.33
N GLY A 360 -16.14 6.03 -2.11
CA GLY A 360 -16.42 4.94 -3.05
C GLY A 360 -16.86 5.49 -4.41
N THR A 361 -17.95 6.27 -4.41
CA THR A 361 -18.45 6.96 -5.60
C THR A 361 -17.38 7.86 -6.24
N SER A 362 -16.60 8.59 -5.44
CA SER A 362 -15.53 9.46 -5.99
C SER A 362 -14.41 8.68 -6.68
N VAL A 363 -14.04 7.50 -6.17
CA VAL A 363 -13.08 6.59 -6.80
C VAL A 363 -13.65 6.05 -8.10
N GLU A 364 -14.92 5.66 -8.09
CA GLU A 364 -15.61 5.15 -9.27
C GLU A 364 -15.63 6.19 -10.40
N PHE A 365 -16.06 7.43 -10.14
CA PHE A 365 -16.00 8.55 -11.08
C PHE A 365 -14.59 8.87 -11.58
N PHE A 366 -13.54 8.50 -10.83
CA PHE A 366 -12.16 8.73 -11.27
C PHE A 366 -11.71 7.70 -12.32
N PHE A 367 -12.19 6.46 -12.25
CA PHE A 367 -11.72 5.36 -13.11
C PHE A 367 -12.72 4.93 -14.17
N GLN A 368 -14.01 5.13 -13.93
CA GLN A 368 -15.08 4.74 -14.84
C GLN A 368 -15.72 5.97 -15.49
N LYS A 369 -16.39 5.74 -16.62
CA LYS A 369 -17.12 6.82 -17.31
C LYS A 369 -18.48 7.01 -16.66
N PRO A 370 -18.93 8.25 -16.46
CA PRO A 370 -20.31 8.50 -16.04
C PRO A 370 -21.33 7.85 -16.97
N GLY A 371 -22.38 7.27 -16.41
CA GLY A 371 -23.47 6.66 -17.16
C GLY A 371 -24.32 5.75 -16.30
N ASN A 372 -25.22 5.00 -16.92
CA ASN A 372 -26.03 4.00 -16.22
C ASN A 372 -25.61 2.59 -16.66
N GLY A 373 -25.67 1.64 -15.75
CA GLY A 373 -25.42 0.23 -16.00
C GLY A 373 -23.97 -0.18 -15.72
N PRO A 374 -23.60 -1.44 -16.02
CA PRO A 374 -22.36 -2.02 -15.51
C PRO A 374 -21.11 -1.23 -15.91
N LEU A 375 -20.19 -1.07 -14.96
CA LEU A 375 -18.90 -0.38 -15.10
C LEU A 375 -19.09 1.09 -15.55
N LYS A 376 -20.10 1.75 -15.00
CA LYS A 376 -20.37 3.18 -15.16
C LYS A 376 -20.53 3.84 -13.82
N ALA A 377 -19.75 4.91 -13.64
CA ALA A 377 -19.86 5.75 -12.46
C ALA A 377 -21.23 6.44 -12.39
N ASP A 378 -21.91 6.24 -11.27
CA ASP A 378 -23.13 6.95 -10.93
C ASP A 378 -23.19 7.29 -9.41
N TYR A 379 -24.38 7.53 -8.88
CA TYR A 379 -24.59 7.92 -7.47
C TYR A 379 -25.34 6.85 -6.68
N VAL A 380 -25.43 5.65 -7.23
CA VAL A 380 -25.96 4.44 -6.64
C VAL A 380 -24.78 3.65 -6.06
N ILE A 381 -25.00 2.87 -5.00
CA ILE A 381 -23.91 2.15 -4.33
C ILE A 381 -24.05 0.64 -4.56
N GLY A 382 -23.09 0.03 -5.25
CA GLY A 382 -23.00 -1.42 -5.48
C GLY A 382 -23.93 -1.97 -6.56
N GLU A 383 -24.46 -1.11 -7.44
CA GLU A 383 -25.28 -1.48 -8.60
C GLU A 383 -24.57 -2.42 -9.58
N ASP A 384 -23.23 -2.38 -9.63
CA ASP A 384 -22.40 -3.32 -10.40
C ASP A 384 -22.56 -4.77 -9.95
N VAL A 385 -22.94 -5.03 -8.69
CA VAL A 385 -23.07 -6.40 -8.16
C VAL A 385 -24.46 -6.72 -7.66
N ASP A 386 -25.36 -5.74 -7.44
CA ASP A 386 -26.76 -5.95 -7.07
C ASP A 386 -27.71 -5.64 -8.24
N THR A 387 -28.41 -6.67 -8.70
CA THR A 387 -29.27 -6.59 -9.89
C THR A 387 -30.67 -6.01 -9.66
N CYS A 388 -31.11 -5.81 -8.41
CA CYS A 388 -32.47 -5.38 -8.13
C CYS A 388 -32.54 -3.90 -7.69
N CYS A 389 -31.58 -3.43 -6.90
CA CYS A 389 -31.76 -2.15 -6.22
C CYS A 389 -30.52 -1.51 -5.59
N ALA A 390 -29.29 -1.85 -5.98
CA ALA A 390 -28.07 -1.42 -5.26
C ALA A 390 -27.91 -2.09 -3.88
N LEU A 391 -26.67 -2.20 -3.40
CA LEU A 391 -26.33 -3.07 -2.28
C LEU A 391 -26.90 -2.62 -0.94
N ARG A 392 -27.42 -3.60 -0.19
CA ARG A 392 -27.83 -3.50 1.21
C ARG A 392 -26.62 -3.73 2.12
N PHE A 393 -26.18 -2.75 2.91
CA PHE A 393 -25.17 -2.96 3.96
C PHE A 393 -25.77 -2.66 5.34
N GLY A 394 -25.52 -3.52 6.32
CA GLY A 394 -25.92 -3.30 7.72
C GLY A 394 -27.43 -3.41 8.00
N ALA A 395 -27.86 -2.91 9.16
CA ALA A 395 -29.22 -3.04 9.73
C ALA A 395 -30.33 -2.26 8.98
N HIS A 396 -30.10 -1.85 7.73
CA HIS A 396 -31.03 -1.08 6.93
C HIS A 396 -31.45 -1.85 5.66
N ASP A 397 -32.75 -2.09 5.56
CA ASP A 397 -33.39 -2.82 4.45
C ASP A 397 -33.49 -1.96 3.18
N GLY A 398 -32.41 -1.86 2.40
CA GLY A 398 -32.47 -1.26 1.05
C GLY A 398 -31.10 -0.91 0.47
N GLY A 399 -31.02 -0.79 -0.87
CA GLY A 399 -29.86 -0.23 -1.55
C GLY A 399 -29.62 1.24 -1.18
N ARG A 400 -28.63 1.88 -1.80
CA ARG A 400 -28.32 3.30 -1.52
C ARG A 400 -28.22 4.12 -2.78
N SER A 401 -28.76 5.35 -2.71
CA SER A 401 -28.54 6.40 -3.69
C SER A 401 -28.16 7.66 -2.96
N MET A 402 -27.00 8.22 -3.30
CA MET A 402 -26.58 9.53 -2.78
C MET A 402 -27.41 10.67 -3.38
N ALA A 403 -27.95 10.49 -4.59
CA ALA A 403 -28.76 11.49 -5.27
C ALA A 403 -30.20 11.54 -4.77
N ASP A 404 -30.77 10.38 -4.42
CA ASP A 404 -32.12 10.24 -3.86
C ASP A 404 -32.18 9.12 -2.80
N PRO A 405 -31.71 9.36 -1.56
CA PRO A 405 -31.69 8.33 -0.50
C PRO A 405 -33.08 7.73 -0.20
N ALA A 406 -34.14 8.53 -0.39
CA ALA A 406 -35.51 8.10 -0.14
C ALA A 406 -35.98 7.01 -1.11
N LEU A 407 -35.36 6.89 -2.30
CA LEU A 407 -35.63 5.82 -3.27
C LEU A 407 -35.50 4.42 -2.65
N TYR A 408 -34.59 4.27 -1.68
CA TYR A 408 -34.33 3.01 -0.99
C TYR A 408 -34.61 3.10 0.52
N GLY A 409 -35.47 4.04 0.92
CA GLY A 409 -35.95 4.14 2.30
C GLY A 409 -34.98 4.79 3.29
N GLN A 410 -33.87 5.38 2.83
CA GLN A 410 -32.96 6.14 3.68
C GLN A 410 -33.41 7.61 3.86
N PRO A 411 -33.13 8.24 5.01
CA PRO A 411 -33.51 9.63 5.24
C PRO A 411 -32.64 10.59 4.41
N ASP A 412 -33.29 11.50 3.68
CA ASP A 412 -32.71 12.58 2.87
C ASP A 412 -32.60 13.92 3.63
N HIS A 413 -33.11 13.97 4.86
CA HIS A 413 -33.19 15.17 5.66
C HIS A 413 -33.11 14.83 7.16
N TYR A 414 -32.39 15.64 7.93
CA TYR A 414 -32.15 15.37 9.36
C TYR A 414 -33.44 15.30 10.20
N SER A 415 -34.53 15.96 9.78
CA SER A 415 -35.83 15.83 10.44
C SER A 415 -36.46 14.42 10.34
N LYS A 416 -35.91 13.55 9.48
CA LYS A 416 -36.30 12.15 9.29
C LYS A 416 -35.26 11.20 9.90
N LEU A 417 -34.35 11.69 10.75
CA LEU A 417 -33.30 10.88 11.37
C LEU A 417 -33.89 9.62 12.01
N VAL A 418 -33.34 8.47 11.64
CA VAL A 418 -33.66 7.17 12.22
C VAL A 418 -32.61 6.86 13.27
N VAL A 419 -33.05 6.70 14.53
CA VAL A 419 -32.19 6.19 15.60
C VAL A 419 -32.46 4.70 15.71
N LEU A 420 -31.50 3.89 15.28
CA LEU A 420 -31.59 2.45 15.45
C LEU A 420 -31.52 2.08 16.95
N PRO A 421 -32.28 1.07 17.39
CA PRO A 421 -32.10 0.54 18.73
C PRO A 421 -30.64 0.04 18.91
N PRO A 422 -30.08 0.14 20.12
CA PRO A 422 -28.72 -0.28 20.42
C PRO A 422 -28.50 -1.79 20.26
#